data_AF-A0AAN2C956-F1
#
_entry.id   AF-A0AAN2C956-F1
#
_cell.length_a   1.000
_cell.length_b   1.000
_cell.length_c   1.000
_cell.angle_alpha   90.00
_cell.angle_beta   90.00
_cell.angle_gamma   90.00
#
_symmetry.space_group_name_H-M   'P 1'
#
loop_
_entity.id
_entity.type
_entity.pdbx_description
1 polymer ?
#
loop_
_entity_poly.entity_id
_entity_poly.type
_entity_poly.pdbx_seq_one_letter_code
_entity_poly.pdbx_strand_id
1 'polypeptide(L)'
;MSVLIAAAVASALALSGPQVGAPAPEFHLTTLDGRSVSLASYRGKTLVVNDWATWCPPCREETSDLIASAKSLSARGDVAFLGVDSTETAPIVRAFVASKAVPYPQAIDDAHGFQHAYDIRAFPTTIVIGPDGMLRARYVGNITPAVLGGFVADARAGRDGVLASAAQRRVDALLAPSAFTFTGDAAALRATAAKVASAMEKAEAVDGDTDYLRTQAEENALRDKLAAAFAPVATEDRDRAVVARLQGDAAVAREQWDDAIAAYRRGLALSPNDADLAGGYAEALRGKGEYGAAADAYARLAELAPSVDAYVSLGEADAHARRFADGSVAYAQAIGRARAAVAASPKDAKAIRKLAWAYLYQGRLYALAGDRARARASFAQTSAWASRLPKNDTRYAMYLEEAQEATVAFDAAHHGGKTTVSLAPWTGPDLPGSAASTFKYRLVVAGAPGKTVALNATGLPKRWIASFCSDRLCTPFRTTIALPDSGVKVVEFTVVPRTPAATSPFVGVEADGAHAAVQVR
;
A
#
# COMPACT_ATOMS: atom_id res chain seq x y z
N MET A 1 -50.18 -33.22 18.44
CA MET A 1 -48.91 -33.71 19.02
C MET A 1 -47.84 -32.67 18.73
N SER A 2 -47.48 -31.94 19.77
CA SER A 2 -46.38 -30.99 19.81
C SER A 2 -45.03 -31.70 19.70
N VAL A 3 -44.06 -31.13 18.99
CA VAL A 3 -42.68 -30.92 19.45
C VAL A 3 -42.14 -29.64 18.77
N LEU A 4 -41.83 -28.64 19.60
CA LEU A 4 -40.98 -27.48 19.32
C LEU A 4 -39.53 -27.91 19.08
N ILE A 5 -38.74 -27.21 18.25
CA ILE A 5 -37.46 -26.56 18.63
C ILE A 5 -37.24 -25.33 17.73
N ALA A 6 -36.76 -24.25 18.36
CA ALA A 6 -36.51 -22.92 17.84
C ALA A 6 -35.10 -22.73 17.22
N ALA A 7 -34.91 -21.51 16.70
CA ALA A 7 -33.66 -20.75 16.52
C ALA A 7 -32.97 -20.81 15.14
N ALA A 8 -33.20 -19.70 14.42
CA ALA A 8 -32.27 -18.88 13.65
C ALA A 8 -30.92 -19.48 13.22
N VAL A 9 -30.67 -19.42 11.91
CA VAL A 9 -29.40 -18.89 11.43
C VAL A 9 -29.73 -17.67 10.59
N ALA A 10 -29.83 -16.52 11.25
CA ALA A 10 -29.33 -15.32 10.59
C ALA A 10 -27.86 -15.60 10.36
N SER A 11 -27.46 -15.93 9.14
CA SER A 11 -26.07 -15.80 8.74
C SER A 11 -25.79 -14.31 8.75
N ALA A 12 -25.50 -13.77 9.94
CA ALA A 12 -24.74 -12.56 10.07
C ALA A 12 -23.44 -12.87 9.34
N LEU A 13 -23.34 -12.32 8.13
CA LEU A 13 -22.11 -12.23 7.35
C LEU A 13 -21.00 -11.84 8.33
N ALA A 14 -20.12 -12.78 8.62
CA ALA A 14 -18.90 -12.47 9.34
C ALA A 14 -18.08 -11.60 8.36
N LEU A 15 -18.21 -10.28 8.51
CA LEU A 15 -17.16 -9.39 8.04
C LEU A 15 -15.89 -9.83 8.78
N SER A 16 -14.83 -10.01 8.02
CA SER A 16 -13.54 -10.55 8.44
C SER A 16 -12.80 -9.71 9.48
N GLY A 17 -13.29 -8.50 9.81
CA GLY A 17 -12.78 -7.63 10.87
C GLY A 17 -13.87 -6.87 11.65
N PRO A 18 -13.49 -6.24 12.78
CA PRO A 18 -14.40 -5.50 13.64
C PRO A 18 -15.00 -4.31 12.90
N GLN A 19 -16.32 -4.21 12.96
CA GLN A 19 -17.09 -3.13 12.34
C GLN A 19 -17.08 -1.89 13.22
N VAL A 20 -17.21 -0.71 12.60
CA VAL A 20 -17.48 0.53 13.35
C VAL A 20 -18.77 0.35 14.15
N GLY A 21 -18.74 0.75 15.43
CA GLY A 21 -19.81 0.54 16.40
C GLY A 21 -19.72 -0.79 17.18
N ALA A 22 -18.83 -1.70 16.80
CA ALA A 22 -18.59 -2.95 17.53
C ALA A 22 -17.48 -2.80 18.60
N PRO A 23 -17.44 -3.68 19.61
CA PRO A 23 -16.30 -3.75 20.53
C PRO A 23 -14.98 -3.97 19.77
N ALA A 24 -13.96 -3.21 20.10
CA ALA A 24 -12.64 -3.41 19.53
C ALA A 24 -12.04 -4.73 20.07
N PRO A 25 -11.46 -5.59 19.21
CA PRO A 25 -10.77 -6.79 19.64
C PRO A 25 -9.67 -6.47 20.66
N GLU A 26 -9.53 -7.30 21.70
CA GLU A 26 -8.40 -7.14 22.62
C GLU A 26 -7.08 -7.41 21.90
N PHE A 27 -6.03 -6.69 22.29
CA PHE A 27 -4.67 -6.90 21.78
C PHE A 27 -3.66 -6.79 22.92
N HIS A 28 -2.52 -7.45 22.72
CA HIS A 28 -1.35 -7.36 23.58
C HIS A 28 -0.13 -7.19 22.70
N LEU A 29 0.54 -6.04 22.80
CA LEU A 29 1.67 -5.68 21.97
C LEU A 29 2.85 -5.25 22.83
N THR A 30 4.06 -5.36 22.28
CA THR A 30 5.28 -4.87 22.92
C THR A 30 5.74 -3.62 22.19
N THR A 31 5.86 -2.50 22.90
CA THR A 31 6.37 -1.26 22.34
C THR A 31 7.88 -1.30 22.17
N LEU A 32 8.43 -0.44 21.31
CA LEU A 32 9.86 -0.36 21.03
C LEU A 32 10.71 -0.11 22.28
N ASP A 33 10.19 0.59 23.29
CA ASP A 33 10.84 0.82 24.58
C ASP A 33 10.70 -0.36 25.57
N GLY A 34 10.11 -1.48 25.13
CA GLY A 34 9.98 -2.73 25.89
C GLY A 34 8.77 -2.79 26.82
N ARG A 35 7.87 -1.79 26.78
CA ARG A 35 6.63 -1.84 27.58
C ARG A 35 5.61 -2.76 26.91
N SER A 36 4.88 -3.51 27.72
CA SER A 36 3.69 -4.21 27.26
C SER A 36 2.50 -3.24 27.27
N VAL A 37 1.79 -3.15 26.15
CA VAL A 37 0.56 -2.38 26.02
C VAL A 37 -0.58 -3.30 25.60
N SER A 38 -1.79 -2.97 26.06
CA SER A 38 -3.02 -3.67 25.70
C SER A 38 -4.14 -2.67 25.47
N LEU A 39 -5.24 -3.10 24.86
CA LEU A 39 -6.43 -2.25 24.76
C LEU A 39 -6.89 -1.77 26.15
N ALA A 40 -6.85 -2.66 27.15
CA ALA A 40 -7.16 -2.33 28.54
C ALA A 40 -6.28 -1.20 29.13
N SER A 41 -5.03 -1.05 28.67
CA SER A 41 -4.11 0.02 29.10
C SER A 41 -4.59 1.42 28.72
N TYR A 42 -5.56 1.52 27.81
CA TYR A 42 -6.10 2.78 27.30
C TYR A 42 -7.56 3.03 27.72
N ARG A 43 -8.14 2.22 28.61
CA ARG A 43 -9.51 2.43 29.10
C ARG A 43 -9.74 3.86 29.61
N GLY A 44 -10.90 4.41 29.27
CA GLY A 44 -11.25 5.79 29.61
C GLY A 44 -10.59 6.86 28.74
N LYS A 45 -9.74 6.49 27.77
CA LYS A 45 -9.17 7.40 26.77
C LYS A 45 -9.66 7.03 25.38
N THR A 46 -9.81 8.02 24.51
CA THR A 46 -9.90 7.74 23.07
C THR A 46 -8.52 7.31 22.57
N LEU A 47 -8.41 6.11 22.01
CA LEU A 47 -7.17 5.58 21.47
C LEU A 47 -7.18 5.71 19.94
N VAL A 48 -6.17 6.39 19.40
CA VAL A 48 -5.86 6.40 17.97
C VAL A 48 -4.77 5.36 17.72
N VAL A 49 -5.07 4.35 16.93
CA VAL A 49 -4.10 3.35 16.49
C VAL A 49 -3.81 3.57 15.00
N ASN A 50 -2.55 3.65 14.63
CA ASN A 50 -2.14 3.76 13.24
C ASN A 50 -1.27 2.55 12.89
N ASP A 51 -1.74 1.71 11.97
CA ASP A 51 -0.98 0.59 11.43
C ASP A 51 -0.28 1.03 10.16
N TRP A 52 1.03 0.87 10.14
CA TRP A 52 1.91 1.51 9.18
C TRP A 52 3.21 0.72 8.98
N ALA A 53 4.02 1.15 8.02
CA ALA A 53 5.37 0.64 7.85
C ALA A 53 6.31 1.71 7.29
N THR A 54 7.60 1.58 7.53
CA THR A 54 8.63 2.50 7.02
C THR A 54 8.83 2.39 5.52
N TRP A 55 8.57 1.22 4.93
CA TRP A 55 8.58 1.03 3.47
C TRP A 55 7.30 1.53 2.80
N CYS A 56 6.22 1.77 3.56
CA CYS A 56 4.92 2.18 3.03
C CYS A 56 4.92 3.68 2.68
N PRO A 57 4.86 4.06 1.39
CA PRO A 57 4.92 5.45 0.98
C PRO A 57 3.82 6.35 1.58
N PRO A 58 2.52 5.99 1.52
CA PRO A 58 1.47 6.82 2.11
C PRO A 58 1.60 6.96 3.64
N CYS A 59 2.13 5.95 4.31
CA CYS A 59 2.41 6.00 5.75
C CYS A 59 3.46 7.06 6.11
N ARG A 60 4.51 7.17 5.30
CA ARG A 60 5.58 8.15 5.50
C ARG A 60 5.07 9.58 5.30
N GLU A 61 4.13 9.77 4.38
CA GLU A 61 3.51 11.07 4.08
C GLU A 61 2.63 11.55 5.24
N GLU A 62 1.76 10.70 5.80
CA GLU A 62 0.86 11.10 6.89
C GLU A 62 1.56 11.28 8.25
N THR A 63 2.82 10.83 8.38
CA THR A 63 3.55 10.85 9.66
C THR A 63 3.58 12.26 10.28
N SER A 64 3.81 13.32 9.50
CA SER A 64 3.83 14.70 10.03
C SER A 64 2.46 15.15 10.56
N ASP A 65 1.40 14.75 9.87
CA ASP A 65 0.01 15.08 10.23
C ASP A 65 -0.42 14.32 11.48
N LEU A 66 -0.01 13.06 11.63
CA LEU A 66 -0.21 12.27 12.84
C LEU A 66 0.58 12.84 14.03
N ILE A 67 1.81 13.31 13.82
CA ILE A 67 2.59 13.99 14.87
C ILE A 67 1.89 15.27 15.34
N ALA A 68 1.40 16.10 14.41
CA ALA A 68 0.67 17.32 14.73
C ALA A 68 -0.65 17.01 15.47
N SER A 69 -1.35 15.97 15.03
CA SER A 69 -2.59 15.49 15.67
C SER A 69 -2.32 14.94 17.07
N ALA A 70 -1.27 14.15 17.26
CA ALA A 70 -0.89 13.61 18.56
C ALA A 70 -0.57 14.72 19.56
N LYS A 71 0.19 15.74 19.14
CA LYS A 71 0.51 16.91 19.99
C LYS A 71 -0.74 17.70 20.39
N SER A 72 -1.65 17.95 19.44
CA SER A 72 -2.84 18.78 19.68
C SER A 72 -3.94 18.02 20.44
N LEU A 73 -4.27 16.80 20.02
CA LEU A 73 -5.39 16.03 20.56
C LEU A 73 -5.10 15.44 21.94
N SER A 74 -3.84 15.08 22.22
CA SER A 74 -3.43 14.50 23.52
C SER A 74 -3.23 15.55 24.62
N ALA A 75 -3.29 16.85 24.31
CA ALA A 75 -3.03 17.93 25.27
C ALA A 75 -3.96 17.90 26.50
N ARG A 76 -5.18 17.37 26.35
CA ARG A 76 -6.18 17.23 27.43
C ARG A 76 -5.99 15.96 28.27
N GLY A 77 -5.08 15.07 27.89
CA GLY A 77 -4.80 13.81 28.58
C GLY A 77 -5.85 12.70 28.40
N ASP A 78 -6.91 12.94 27.63
CA ASP A 78 -8.01 12.01 27.35
C ASP A 78 -7.88 11.28 26.00
N VAL A 79 -6.83 11.57 25.23
CA VAL A 79 -6.51 10.90 23.95
C VAL A 79 -5.13 10.27 24.05
N ALA A 80 -4.99 9.07 23.51
CA ALA A 80 -3.72 8.37 23.36
C ALA A 80 -3.49 7.97 21.91
N PHE A 81 -2.22 7.86 21.52
CA PHE A 81 -1.80 7.39 20.21
C PHE A 81 -0.94 6.13 20.37
N LEU A 82 -1.05 5.21 19.42
CA LEU A 82 -0.21 4.02 19.30
C LEU A 82 0.05 3.77 17.81
N GLY A 83 1.32 3.71 17.41
CA GLY A 83 1.67 3.16 16.10
C GLY A 83 1.92 1.66 16.21
N VAL A 84 1.53 0.90 15.19
CA VAL A 84 1.77 -0.54 15.07
C VAL A 84 2.44 -0.80 13.72
N ASP A 85 3.47 -1.63 13.73
CA ASP A 85 4.09 -2.18 12.52
C ASP A 85 4.06 -3.70 12.63
N SER A 86 3.48 -4.35 11.63
CA SER A 86 3.34 -5.80 11.53
C SER A 86 4.28 -6.41 10.50
N THR A 87 5.12 -5.62 9.84
CA THR A 87 5.89 -6.05 8.67
C THR A 87 7.40 -5.89 8.83
N GLU A 88 7.82 -5.13 9.83
CA GLU A 88 9.23 -4.80 10.06
C GLU A 88 9.69 -5.12 11.48
N THR A 89 10.99 -5.32 11.61
CA THR A 89 11.62 -5.59 12.91
C THR A 89 11.79 -4.31 13.73
N ALA A 90 11.79 -4.44 15.06
CA ALA A 90 11.95 -3.32 15.99
C ALA A 90 13.14 -2.36 15.68
N PRO A 91 14.33 -2.82 15.24
CA PRO A 91 15.42 -1.91 14.87
C PRO A 91 15.09 -0.96 13.71
N ILE A 92 14.37 -1.42 12.67
CA ILE A 92 14.04 -0.62 11.49
C ILE A 92 13.05 0.48 11.87
N VAL A 93 11.96 0.09 12.52
CA VAL A 93 10.90 1.00 12.99
C VAL A 93 11.48 2.04 13.96
N ARG A 94 12.33 1.62 14.89
CA ARG A 94 13.01 2.52 15.84
C ARG A 94 13.83 3.60 15.16
N ALA A 95 14.54 3.27 14.08
CA ALA A 95 15.32 4.23 13.33
C ALA A 95 14.43 5.30 12.67
N PHE A 96 13.33 4.89 12.04
CA PHE A 96 12.38 5.82 11.43
C PHE A 96 11.71 6.73 12.46
N VAL A 97 11.15 6.14 13.52
CA VAL A 97 10.42 6.82 14.59
C VAL A 97 11.29 7.87 15.28
N ALA A 98 12.56 7.54 15.55
CA ALA A 98 13.55 8.48 16.07
C ALA A 98 13.80 9.63 15.08
N SER A 99 14.00 9.33 13.80
CA SER A 99 14.26 10.35 12.76
C SER A 99 13.11 11.35 12.57
N LYS A 100 11.87 10.91 12.79
CA LYS A 100 10.67 11.75 12.67
C LYS A 100 10.23 12.37 14.00
N ALA A 101 10.92 12.06 15.10
CA ALA A 101 10.56 12.50 16.44
C ALA A 101 9.08 12.22 16.78
N VAL A 102 8.61 11.01 16.46
CA VAL A 102 7.22 10.60 16.71
C VAL A 102 6.97 10.60 18.22
N PRO A 103 5.97 11.37 18.73
CA PRO A 103 5.86 11.65 20.17
C PRO A 103 5.02 10.61 20.93
N TYR A 104 4.69 9.47 20.31
CA TYR A 104 3.82 8.45 20.89
C TYR A 104 4.42 7.05 20.71
N PRO A 105 4.01 6.08 21.55
CA PRO A 105 4.56 4.72 21.51
C PRO A 105 4.33 4.03 20.18
N GLN A 106 5.27 3.15 19.84
CA GLN A 106 5.29 2.36 18.62
C GLN A 106 5.45 0.91 19.05
N ALA A 107 4.68 0.01 18.49
CA ALA A 107 4.71 -1.41 18.82
C ALA A 107 4.95 -2.27 17.58
N ILE A 108 5.55 -3.43 17.80
CA ILE A 108 5.74 -4.44 16.77
C ILE A 108 4.72 -5.55 16.99
N ASP A 109 3.99 -5.89 15.94
CA ASP A 109 3.07 -7.02 15.88
C ASP A 109 3.76 -8.21 15.19
N ASP A 110 4.81 -8.74 15.83
CA ASP A 110 5.64 -9.83 15.27
C ASP A 110 4.84 -11.10 14.92
N ALA A 111 3.70 -11.32 15.58
CA ALA A 111 2.84 -12.48 15.38
C ALA A 111 1.66 -12.20 14.42
N HIS A 112 1.58 -10.98 13.86
CA HIS A 112 0.46 -10.51 13.03
C HIS A 112 -0.92 -10.62 13.72
N GLY A 113 -0.94 -10.73 15.05
CA GLY A 113 -2.17 -10.98 15.81
C GLY A 113 -3.08 -9.75 15.80
N PHE A 114 -2.51 -8.56 15.94
CA PHE A 114 -3.24 -7.30 15.84
C PHE A 114 -3.71 -7.07 14.41
N GLN A 115 -2.83 -7.22 13.43
CA GLN A 115 -3.14 -7.03 12.01
C GLN A 115 -4.32 -7.92 11.58
N HIS A 116 -4.30 -9.21 11.94
CA HIS A 116 -5.39 -10.15 11.64
C HIS A 116 -6.67 -9.83 12.41
N ALA A 117 -6.59 -9.59 13.73
CA ALA A 117 -7.77 -9.33 14.55
C ALA A 117 -8.52 -8.07 14.11
N TYR A 118 -7.79 -7.08 13.59
CA TYR A 118 -8.36 -5.85 13.05
C TYR A 118 -8.52 -5.88 11.53
N ASP A 119 -8.30 -7.00 10.83
CA ASP A 119 -8.47 -7.12 9.36
C ASP A 119 -7.79 -5.98 8.58
N ILE A 120 -6.51 -5.74 8.88
CA ILE A 120 -5.74 -4.67 8.24
C ILE A 120 -5.08 -5.21 6.97
N ARG A 121 -5.67 -4.81 5.84
CA ARG A 121 -5.30 -5.27 4.48
C ARG A 121 -4.52 -4.26 3.66
N ALA A 122 -4.46 -3.02 4.13
CA ALA A 122 -3.84 -1.92 3.42
C ALA A 122 -3.19 -0.96 4.41
N PHE A 123 -2.05 -0.42 4.01
CA PHE A 123 -1.31 0.56 4.79
C PHE A 123 -1.36 1.94 4.11
N PRO A 124 -1.46 3.03 4.89
CA PRO A 124 -1.75 3.04 6.31
C PRO A 124 -3.22 2.71 6.59
N THR A 125 -3.49 2.20 7.79
CA THR A 125 -4.84 2.12 8.35
C THR A 125 -4.87 2.79 9.71
N THR A 126 -5.71 3.82 9.85
CA THR A 126 -5.94 4.50 11.13
C THR A 126 -7.27 4.04 11.73
N ILE A 127 -7.23 3.67 13.00
CA ILE A 127 -8.38 3.22 13.78
C ILE A 127 -8.54 4.16 14.98
N VAL A 128 -9.79 4.54 15.29
CA VAL A 128 -10.12 5.30 16.50
C VAL A 128 -11.02 4.45 17.39
N ILE A 129 -10.58 4.20 18.61
CA ILE A 129 -11.29 3.44 19.63
C ILE A 129 -11.75 4.41 20.72
N GLY A 130 -13.02 4.32 21.09
CA GLY A 130 -13.63 5.15 22.12
C GLY A 130 -13.14 4.80 23.53
N PRO A 131 -13.39 5.69 24.52
CA PRO A 131 -13.04 5.44 25.92
C PRO A 131 -13.76 4.22 26.53
N ASP A 132 -14.84 3.78 25.90
CA ASP A 132 -15.64 2.60 26.21
C ASP A 132 -15.12 1.30 25.56
N GLY A 133 -14.05 1.37 24.76
CA GLY A 133 -13.48 0.24 24.05
C GLY A 133 -14.19 -0.11 22.74
N MET A 134 -15.12 0.73 22.27
CA MET A 134 -15.79 0.52 20.98
C MET A 134 -14.95 1.06 19.82
N LEU A 135 -14.92 0.35 18.69
CA LEU A 135 -14.32 0.85 17.45
C LEU A 135 -15.20 1.98 16.90
N ARG A 136 -14.73 3.23 16.99
CA ARG A 136 -15.51 4.42 16.61
C ARG A 136 -15.24 4.88 15.19
N ALA A 137 -14.04 4.68 14.67
CA ALA A 137 -13.75 4.98 13.27
C ALA A 137 -12.64 4.08 12.74
N ARG A 138 -12.63 3.92 11.42
CA ARG A 138 -11.54 3.33 10.66
C ARG A 138 -11.34 4.14 9.39
N TYR A 139 -10.10 4.30 8.97
CA TYR A 139 -9.72 5.02 7.78
C TYR A 139 -8.55 4.31 7.10
N VAL A 140 -8.69 4.02 5.80
CA VAL A 140 -7.65 3.39 4.99
C VAL A 140 -7.05 4.45 4.06
N GLY A 141 -5.73 4.58 4.04
CA GLY A 141 -5.01 5.64 3.34
C GLY A 141 -4.65 6.82 4.23
N ASN A 142 -3.98 7.83 3.64
CA ASN A 142 -3.42 8.97 4.37
C ASN A 142 -4.50 9.76 5.11
N ILE A 143 -4.43 9.82 6.44
CA ILE A 143 -5.39 10.57 7.23
C ILE A 143 -4.91 12.02 7.49
N THR A 144 -5.79 12.99 7.30
CA THR A 144 -5.50 14.41 7.59
C THR A 144 -5.86 14.77 9.04
N PRO A 145 -5.28 15.85 9.61
CA PRO A 145 -5.61 16.28 10.97
C PRO A 145 -7.09 16.65 11.16
N ALA A 146 -7.74 17.17 10.10
CA ALA A 146 -9.14 17.53 10.14
C ALA A 146 -10.05 16.29 10.25
N VAL A 147 -9.79 15.26 9.42
CA VAL A 147 -10.54 14.00 9.44
C VAL A 147 -10.33 13.29 10.77
N LEU A 148 -9.08 13.13 11.22
CA LEU A 148 -8.77 12.49 12.50
C LEU A 148 -9.37 13.25 13.69
N GLY A 149 -9.30 14.58 13.68
CA GLY A 149 -9.90 15.42 14.72
C GLY A 149 -11.41 15.22 14.83
N GLY A 150 -12.10 15.09 13.69
CA GLY A 150 -13.53 14.76 13.63
C GLY A 150 -13.82 13.39 14.27
N PHE A 151 -13.11 12.34 13.86
CA PHE A 151 -13.28 11.00 14.42
C PHE A 151 -13.01 10.95 15.93
N VAL A 152 -11.98 11.64 16.42
CA VAL A 152 -11.70 11.73 17.86
C VAL A 152 -12.80 12.49 18.60
N ALA A 153 -13.36 13.55 18.02
CA ALA A 153 -14.48 14.29 18.61
C ALA A 153 -15.75 13.43 18.71
N ASP A 154 -16.07 12.64 17.68
CA ASP A 154 -17.18 11.70 17.71
C ASP A 154 -16.95 10.59 18.74
N ALA A 155 -15.76 10.00 18.76
CA ALA A 155 -15.40 8.95 19.70
C ALA A 155 -15.50 9.43 21.17
N ARG A 156 -15.05 10.66 21.46
CA ARG A 156 -15.21 11.30 22.79
C ARG A 156 -16.67 11.44 23.20
N ALA A 157 -17.56 11.66 22.24
CA ALA A 157 -18.99 11.79 22.48
C ALA A 157 -19.74 10.44 22.45
N GLY A 158 -19.02 9.32 22.36
CA GLY A 158 -19.62 7.98 22.25
C GLY A 158 -20.36 7.75 20.94
N ARG A 159 -20.02 8.50 19.89
CA ARG A 159 -20.56 8.35 18.54
C ARG A 159 -19.54 7.69 17.62
N ASP A 160 -20.06 7.06 16.58
CA ASP A 160 -19.24 6.52 15.51
C ASP A 160 -18.85 7.65 14.55
N GLY A 161 -17.58 7.70 14.20
CA GLY A 161 -17.02 8.62 13.23
C GLY A 161 -17.49 8.27 11.84
N VAL A 162 -18.20 9.20 11.21
CA VAL A 162 -18.68 9.05 9.84
C VAL A 162 -17.83 9.91 8.93
N LEU A 163 -17.19 9.30 7.92
CA LEU A 163 -16.49 10.06 6.90
C LEU A 163 -17.52 10.81 6.03
N ALA A 164 -17.73 12.09 6.31
CA ALA A 164 -18.69 12.94 5.60
C ALA A 164 -18.04 13.77 4.48
N SER A 165 -17.14 13.17 3.70
CA SER A 165 -16.48 13.84 2.57
C SER A 165 -17.43 13.97 1.38
N ALA A 166 -17.13 14.87 0.43
CA ALA A 166 -17.89 14.98 -0.82
C ALA A 166 -17.71 13.72 -1.70
N ALA A 167 -16.52 13.13 -1.67
CA ALA A 167 -16.22 11.86 -2.34
C ALA A 167 -17.08 10.73 -1.78
N GLN A 168 -17.15 10.59 -0.45
CA GLN A 168 -17.95 9.56 0.19
C GLN A 168 -19.45 9.70 -0.12
N ARG A 169 -20.01 10.92 -0.03
CA ARG A 169 -21.41 11.14 -0.42
C ARG A 169 -21.71 10.73 -1.86
N ARG A 170 -20.73 10.88 -2.76
CA ARG A 170 -20.86 10.45 -4.16
C ARG A 170 -20.85 8.93 -4.27
N VAL A 171 -19.98 8.25 -3.54
CA VAL A 171 -19.95 6.77 -3.45
C VAL A 171 -21.27 6.24 -2.88
N ASP A 172 -21.72 6.77 -1.73
CA ASP A 172 -22.98 6.37 -1.09
C ASP A 172 -24.18 6.52 -2.05
N ALA A 173 -24.22 7.61 -2.82
CA ALA A 173 -25.27 7.84 -3.81
C ALA A 173 -25.22 6.86 -5.01
N LEU A 174 -24.01 6.43 -5.42
CA LEU A 174 -23.83 5.43 -6.48
C LEU A 174 -24.28 4.04 -6.03
N LEU A 175 -24.03 3.68 -4.78
CA LEU A 175 -24.28 2.35 -4.22
C LEU A 175 -25.63 2.23 -3.48
N ALA A 176 -26.43 3.30 -3.44
CA ALA A 176 -27.72 3.32 -2.75
C ALA A 176 -28.63 2.16 -3.20
N PRO A 177 -29.03 1.23 -2.31
CA PRO A 177 -29.82 0.05 -2.69
C PRO A 177 -31.15 0.39 -3.37
N SER A 178 -31.74 1.55 -3.05
CA SER A 178 -32.97 2.05 -3.68
C SER A 178 -32.81 2.39 -5.17
N ALA A 179 -31.58 2.49 -5.67
CA ALA A 179 -31.29 2.69 -7.09
C ALA A 179 -31.41 1.39 -7.91
N PHE A 180 -31.60 0.23 -7.26
CA PHE A 180 -31.58 -1.09 -7.89
C PHE A 180 -32.84 -1.90 -7.59
N THR A 181 -33.33 -2.64 -8.60
CA THR A 181 -34.46 -3.57 -8.45
C THR A 181 -33.94 -5.01 -8.49
N PHE A 182 -34.09 -5.73 -7.38
CA PHE A 182 -33.64 -7.12 -7.19
C PHE A 182 -34.78 -8.13 -7.36
N THR A 183 -35.76 -7.82 -8.19
CA THR A 183 -36.91 -8.70 -8.46
C THR A 183 -37.23 -8.68 -9.94
N GLY A 184 -37.77 -9.78 -10.47
CA GLY A 184 -38.17 -9.88 -11.86
C GLY A 184 -37.69 -11.18 -12.49
N ASP A 185 -37.78 -11.24 -13.82
CA ASP A 185 -37.26 -12.36 -14.60
C ASP A 185 -35.73 -12.28 -14.78
N ALA A 186 -35.15 -13.31 -15.40
CA ALA A 186 -33.71 -13.37 -15.65
C ALA A 186 -33.19 -12.18 -16.48
N ALA A 187 -33.97 -11.66 -17.43
CA ALA A 187 -33.55 -10.52 -18.26
C ALA A 187 -33.46 -9.23 -17.45
N ALA A 188 -34.46 -8.98 -16.60
CA ALA A 188 -34.47 -7.85 -15.68
C ALA A 188 -33.29 -7.92 -14.70
N LEU A 189 -33.01 -9.10 -14.12
CA LEU A 189 -31.92 -9.27 -13.17
C LEU A 189 -30.53 -9.18 -13.80
N ARG A 190 -30.34 -9.61 -15.07
CA ARG A 190 -29.11 -9.29 -15.83
C ARG A 190 -28.91 -7.80 -16.00
N ALA A 191 -29.97 -7.06 -16.34
CA ALA A 191 -29.89 -5.61 -16.47
C ALA A 191 -29.55 -4.95 -15.13
N THR A 192 -30.10 -5.44 -14.02
CA THR A 192 -29.70 -5.01 -12.68
C THR A 192 -28.24 -5.35 -12.39
N ALA A 193 -27.77 -6.54 -12.76
CA ALA A 193 -26.37 -6.94 -12.58
C ALA A 193 -25.40 -6.01 -13.31
N ALA A 194 -25.70 -5.63 -14.55
CA ALA A 194 -24.91 -4.67 -15.32
C ALA A 194 -24.91 -3.27 -14.67
N LYS A 195 -26.05 -2.83 -14.14
CA LYS A 195 -26.15 -1.54 -13.42
C LYS A 195 -25.34 -1.54 -12.13
N VAL A 196 -25.42 -2.61 -11.34
CA VAL A 196 -24.64 -2.78 -10.11
C VAL A 196 -23.15 -2.75 -10.44
N ALA A 197 -22.69 -3.55 -11.41
CA ALA A 197 -21.30 -3.55 -11.83
C ALA A 197 -20.81 -2.16 -12.28
N SER A 198 -21.60 -1.44 -13.09
CA SER A 198 -21.26 -0.07 -13.52
C SER A 198 -21.23 0.93 -12.37
N ALA A 199 -22.10 0.78 -11.37
CA ALA A 199 -22.11 1.66 -10.20
C ALA A 199 -20.85 1.47 -9.35
N MET A 200 -20.39 0.23 -9.21
CA MET A 200 -19.20 -0.13 -8.44
C MET A 200 -17.93 0.35 -9.13
N GLU A 201 -17.78 0.13 -10.44
CA GLU A 201 -16.68 0.70 -11.23
C GLU A 201 -16.61 2.23 -11.09
N LYS A 202 -17.77 2.91 -11.09
CA LYS A 202 -17.84 4.35 -10.87
C LYS A 202 -17.49 4.77 -9.46
N ALA A 203 -17.83 3.95 -8.45
CA ALA A 203 -17.49 4.18 -7.06
C ALA A 203 -15.97 4.05 -6.84
N GLU A 204 -15.35 2.99 -7.37
CA GLU A 204 -13.89 2.79 -7.36
C GLU A 204 -13.13 3.89 -8.08
N ALA A 205 -13.73 4.51 -9.10
CA ALA A 205 -13.16 5.63 -9.84
C ALA A 205 -13.29 6.99 -9.14
N VAL A 206 -14.00 7.08 -8.01
CA VAL A 206 -14.09 8.33 -7.24
C VAL A 206 -12.75 8.62 -6.57
N ASP A 207 -12.16 9.76 -6.91
CA ASP A 207 -10.96 10.27 -6.27
C ASP A 207 -11.30 11.06 -4.99
N GLY A 208 -10.49 10.90 -3.95
CA GLY A 208 -10.64 11.56 -2.65
C GLY A 208 -10.96 10.63 -1.47
N ASP A 209 -11.14 11.22 -0.29
CA ASP A 209 -11.32 10.50 0.97
C ASP A 209 -12.61 9.67 0.96
N THR A 210 -12.48 8.33 0.98
CA THR A 210 -13.59 7.39 1.04
C THR A 210 -13.38 6.36 2.16
N ASP A 211 -14.48 5.90 2.75
CA ASP A 211 -14.52 4.81 3.70
C ASP A 211 -14.49 3.51 2.92
N TYR A 212 -13.27 3.04 2.65
CA TYR A 212 -13.01 1.87 1.81
C TYR A 212 -13.75 0.61 2.30
N LEU A 213 -13.70 0.30 3.60
CA LEU A 213 -14.34 -0.92 4.11
C LEU A 213 -15.87 -0.82 4.10
N ARG A 214 -16.43 0.36 4.42
CA ARG A 214 -17.88 0.56 4.30
C ARG A 214 -18.34 0.42 2.86
N THR A 215 -17.60 1.03 1.93
CA THR A 215 -17.86 0.92 0.49
C THR A 215 -17.83 -0.55 0.07
N GLN A 216 -16.79 -1.31 0.43
CA GLN A 216 -16.69 -2.73 0.14
C GLN A 216 -17.87 -3.54 0.73
N ALA A 217 -18.30 -3.22 1.95
CA ALA A 217 -19.44 -3.87 2.59
C ALA A 217 -20.76 -3.59 1.86
N GLU A 218 -20.99 -2.35 1.42
CA GLU A 218 -22.16 -1.95 0.64
C GLU A 218 -22.19 -2.66 -0.72
N GLU A 219 -21.06 -2.69 -1.42
CA GLU A 219 -20.89 -3.43 -2.65
C GLU A 219 -21.21 -4.92 -2.51
N ASN A 220 -20.68 -5.55 -1.45
CA ASN A 220 -20.92 -6.97 -1.18
C ASN A 220 -22.39 -7.22 -0.85
N ALA A 221 -23.04 -6.34 -0.11
CA ALA A 221 -24.46 -6.44 0.17
C ALA A 221 -25.32 -6.33 -1.12
N LEU A 222 -24.91 -5.52 -2.09
CA LEU A 222 -25.56 -5.46 -3.41
C LEU A 222 -25.34 -6.76 -4.19
N ARG A 223 -24.10 -7.30 -4.22
CA ARG A 223 -23.77 -8.58 -4.86
C ARG A 223 -24.59 -9.73 -4.28
N ASP A 224 -24.67 -9.82 -2.95
CA ASP A 224 -25.42 -10.87 -2.24
C ASP A 224 -26.92 -10.81 -2.54
N LYS A 225 -27.53 -9.61 -2.45
CA LYS A 225 -28.95 -9.41 -2.76
C LYS A 225 -29.27 -9.81 -4.20
N LEU A 226 -28.41 -9.40 -5.13
CA LEU A 226 -28.55 -9.73 -6.54
C LEU A 226 -28.40 -11.23 -6.79
N ALA A 227 -27.39 -11.87 -6.22
CA ALA A 227 -27.17 -13.31 -6.36
C ALA A 227 -28.36 -14.11 -5.81
N ALA A 228 -28.87 -13.75 -4.63
CA ALA A 228 -30.01 -14.42 -4.01
C ALA A 228 -31.30 -14.27 -4.82
N ALA A 229 -31.55 -13.09 -5.39
CA ALA A 229 -32.69 -12.85 -6.27
C ALA A 229 -32.59 -13.58 -7.61
N PHE A 230 -31.37 -13.66 -8.16
CA PHE A 230 -31.15 -14.16 -9.51
C PHE A 230 -31.03 -15.69 -9.57
N ALA A 231 -30.46 -16.32 -8.54
CA ALA A 231 -30.30 -17.78 -8.47
C ALA A 231 -31.56 -18.62 -8.83
N PRO A 232 -32.77 -18.35 -8.29
CA PRO A 232 -33.95 -19.18 -8.57
C PRO A 232 -34.49 -19.06 -10.01
N VAL A 233 -34.19 -17.97 -10.72
CA VAL A 233 -34.69 -17.72 -12.08
C VAL A 233 -33.61 -17.91 -13.16
N ALA A 234 -32.37 -18.19 -12.75
CA ALA A 234 -31.22 -18.42 -13.64
C ALA A 234 -31.27 -19.83 -14.25
N THR A 235 -32.09 -20.03 -15.27
CA THR A 235 -32.26 -21.35 -15.93
C THR A 235 -31.25 -21.60 -17.06
N GLU A 236 -30.74 -20.56 -17.69
CA GLU A 236 -29.78 -20.65 -18.80
C GLU A 236 -28.32 -20.62 -18.30
N ASP A 237 -27.40 -21.23 -19.04
CA ASP A 237 -25.97 -21.29 -18.67
C ASP A 237 -25.36 -19.90 -18.45
N ARG A 238 -25.70 -18.95 -19.32
CA ARG A 238 -25.25 -17.55 -19.17
C ARG A 238 -25.70 -16.91 -17.86
N ASP A 239 -26.86 -17.30 -17.32
CA ASP A 239 -27.40 -16.73 -16.08
C ASP A 239 -26.74 -17.35 -14.87
N ARG A 240 -26.60 -18.67 -14.91
CA ARG A 240 -25.90 -19.42 -13.88
C ARG A 240 -24.44 -18.99 -13.78
N ALA A 241 -23.81 -18.63 -14.91
CA ALA A 241 -22.47 -18.04 -14.93
C ALA A 241 -22.42 -16.68 -14.21
N VAL A 242 -23.40 -15.80 -14.43
CA VAL A 242 -23.49 -14.50 -13.72
C VAL A 242 -23.69 -14.71 -12.22
N VAL A 243 -24.58 -15.62 -11.82
CA VAL A 243 -24.80 -15.96 -10.40
C VAL A 243 -23.52 -16.50 -9.77
N ALA A 244 -22.81 -17.40 -10.46
CA ALA A 244 -21.54 -17.94 -9.99
C ALA A 244 -20.47 -16.87 -9.81
N ARG A 245 -20.38 -15.89 -10.73
CA ARG A 245 -19.48 -14.73 -10.59
C ARG A 245 -19.79 -13.92 -9.34
N LEU A 246 -21.07 -13.55 -9.15
CA LEU A 246 -21.49 -12.75 -7.98
C LEU A 246 -21.16 -13.46 -6.66
N GLN A 247 -21.36 -14.78 -6.60
CA GLN A 247 -20.99 -15.60 -5.45
C GLN A 247 -19.46 -15.62 -5.24
N GLY A 248 -18.68 -15.75 -6.32
CA GLY A 248 -17.23 -15.71 -6.27
C GLY A 248 -16.70 -14.38 -5.75
N ASP A 249 -17.18 -13.26 -6.29
CA ASP A 249 -16.77 -11.91 -5.88
C ASP A 249 -17.09 -11.66 -4.39
N ALA A 250 -18.27 -12.09 -3.95
CA ALA A 250 -18.68 -11.98 -2.54
C ALA A 250 -17.79 -12.83 -1.62
N ALA A 251 -17.38 -14.03 -2.05
CA ALA A 251 -16.47 -14.89 -1.31
C ALA A 251 -15.05 -14.33 -1.25
N VAL A 252 -14.53 -13.76 -2.36
CA VAL A 252 -13.22 -13.06 -2.40
C VAL A 252 -13.19 -11.93 -1.37
N ALA A 253 -14.23 -11.11 -1.31
CA ALA A 253 -14.26 -9.99 -0.39
C ALA A 253 -14.23 -10.42 1.09
N ARG A 254 -14.66 -11.65 1.38
CA ARG A 254 -14.60 -12.29 2.71
C ARG A 254 -13.40 -13.21 2.90
N GLU A 255 -12.48 -13.24 1.93
CA GLU A 255 -11.30 -14.11 1.91
C GLU A 255 -11.63 -15.61 2.03
N GLN A 256 -12.83 -15.99 1.59
CA GLN A 256 -13.25 -17.38 1.50
C GLN A 256 -12.70 -17.98 0.22
N TRP A 257 -11.38 -18.11 0.13
CA TRP A 257 -10.67 -18.39 -1.12
C TRP A 257 -11.12 -19.68 -1.80
N ASP A 258 -11.37 -20.74 -1.04
CA ASP A 258 -11.84 -22.02 -1.58
C ASP A 258 -13.26 -21.91 -2.16
N ASP A 259 -14.16 -21.20 -1.47
CA ASP A 259 -15.53 -20.97 -1.95
C ASP A 259 -15.53 -20.09 -3.20
N ALA A 260 -14.68 -19.06 -3.23
CA ALA A 260 -14.48 -18.19 -4.39
C ALA A 260 -13.98 -18.99 -5.60
N ILE A 261 -12.89 -19.76 -5.43
CA ILE A 261 -12.31 -20.64 -6.45
C ILE A 261 -13.37 -21.61 -6.98
N ALA A 262 -14.16 -22.23 -6.10
CA ALA A 262 -15.22 -23.16 -6.48
C ALA A 262 -16.33 -22.44 -7.27
N ALA A 263 -16.73 -21.24 -6.86
CA ALA A 263 -17.74 -20.44 -7.55
C ALA A 263 -17.28 -20.02 -8.95
N TYR A 264 -16.07 -19.45 -9.08
CA TYR A 264 -15.54 -19.05 -10.38
C TYR A 264 -15.32 -20.25 -11.31
N ARG A 265 -14.88 -21.40 -10.80
CA ARG A 265 -14.80 -22.65 -11.60
C ARG A 265 -16.14 -23.07 -12.17
N ARG A 266 -17.22 -23.02 -11.36
CA ARG A 266 -18.58 -23.30 -11.85
C ARG A 266 -18.98 -22.30 -12.94
N GLY A 267 -18.67 -21.02 -12.75
CA GLY A 267 -18.93 -19.97 -13.74
C GLY A 267 -18.18 -20.21 -15.05
N LEU A 268 -16.87 -20.49 -14.99
CA LEU A 268 -16.03 -20.75 -16.15
C LEU A 268 -16.41 -22.04 -16.89
N ALA A 269 -16.94 -23.05 -16.20
CA ALA A 269 -17.48 -24.25 -16.84
C ALA A 269 -18.70 -23.95 -17.73
N LEU A 270 -19.46 -22.90 -17.39
CA LEU A 270 -20.64 -22.44 -18.14
C LEU A 270 -20.28 -21.37 -19.18
N SER A 271 -19.29 -20.52 -18.90
CA SER A 271 -18.84 -19.43 -19.77
C SER A 271 -17.30 -19.36 -19.83
N PRO A 272 -16.63 -20.22 -20.62
CA PRO A 272 -15.16 -20.36 -20.62
C PRO A 272 -14.37 -19.17 -21.20
N ASN A 273 -15.05 -18.23 -21.84
CA ASN A 273 -14.48 -17.04 -22.48
C ASN A 273 -14.86 -15.74 -21.75
N ASP A 274 -15.43 -15.84 -20.55
CA ASP A 274 -15.78 -14.69 -19.74
C ASP A 274 -14.55 -14.15 -19.00
N ALA A 275 -14.13 -12.93 -19.36
CA ALA A 275 -12.93 -12.32 -18.82
C ALA A 275 -13.06 -11.95 -17.33
N ASP A 276 -14.27 -11.57 -16.88
CA ASP A 276 -14.49 -11.21 -15.47
C ASP A 276 -14.39 -12.45 -14.59
N LEU A 277 -15.00 -13.56 -15.02
CA LEU A 277 -14.86 -14.85 -14.34
C LEU A 277 -13.41 -15.34 -14.34
N ALA A 278 -12.68 -15.17 -15.45
CA ALA A 278 -11.26 -15.55 -15.53
C ALA A 278 -10.40 -14.70 -14.59
N GLY A 279 -10.65 -13.39 -14.53
CA GLY A 279 -9.94 -12.47 -13.65
C GLY A 279 -10.22 -12.74 -12.17
N GLY A 280 -11.48 -12.91 -11.80
CA GLY A 280 -11.86 -13.28 -10.43
C GLY A 280 -11.27 -14.63 -9.99
N TYR A 281 -11.26 -15.63 -10.89
CA TYR A 281 -10.62 -16.91 -10.62
C TYR A 281 -9.10 -16.78 -10.38
N ALA A 282 -8.41 -16.02 -11.22
CA ALA A 282 -6.98 -15.78 -11.09
C ALA A 282 -6.64 -15.05 -9.77
N GLU A 283 -7.44 -14.04 -9.42
CA GLU A 283 -7.28 -13.29 -8.18
C GLU A 283 -7.52 -14.16 -6.95
N ALA A 284 -8.56 -15.01 -6.95
CA ALA A 284 -8.83 -15.92 -5.84
C ALA A 284 -7.69 -16.94 -5.63
N LEU A 285 -7.11 -17.46 -6.72
CA LEU A 285 -5.93 -18.34 -6.66
C LEU A 285 -4.70 -17.61 -6.10
N ARG A 286 -4.48 -16.36 -6.53
CA ARG A 286 -3.39 -15.51 -6.04
C ARG A 286 -3.54 -15.21 -4.55
N GLY A 287 -4.75 -14.85 -4.11
CA GLY A 287 -5.09 -14.61 -2.70
C GLY A 287 -4.85 -15.83 -1.81
N LYS A 288 -5.13 -17.03 -2.35
CA LYS A 288 -4.82 -18.31 -1.67
C LYS A 288 -3.32 -18.66 -1.64
N GLY A 289 -2.50 -17.99 -2.44
CA GLY A 289 -1.07 -18.30 -2.59
C GLY A 289 -0.76 -19.42 -3.60
N GLU A 290 -1.72 -19.84 -4.43
CA GLU A 290 -1.54 -20.83 -5.49
C GLU A 290 -0.95 -20.18 -6.77
N TYR A 291 0.24 -19.57 -6.65
CA TYR A 291 0.79 -18.68 -7.69
C TYR A 291 1.00 -19.31 -9.07
N GLY A 292 1.32 -20.60 -9.15
CA GLY A 292 1.45 -21.31 -10.43
C GLY A 292 0.12 -21.41 -11.17
N ALA A 293 -0.95 -21.78 -10.47
CA ALA A 293 -2.29 -21.83 -11.04
C ALA A 293 -2.84 -20.42 -11.31
N ALA A 294 -2.52 -19.45 -10.45
CA ALA A 294 -2.87 -18.06 -10.65
C ALA A 294 -2.24 -17.51 -11.94
N ALA A 295 -0.97 -17.81 -12.21
CA ALA A 295 -0.30 -17.43 -13.45
C ALA A 295 -1.00 -18.02 -14.68
N ASP A 296 -1.35 -19.30 -14.66
CA ASP A 296 -2.08 -19.95 -15.76
C ASP A 296 -3.46 -19.28 -16.00
N ALA A 297 -4.15 -18.90 -14.92
CA ALA A 297 -5.42 -18.18 -14.99
C ALA A 297 -5.27 -16.72 -15.48
N TYR A 298 -4.23 -15.98 -15.06
CA TYR A 298 -3.95 -14.64 -15.57
C TYR A 298 -3.50 -14.66 -17.03
N ALA A 299 -2.79 -15.70 -17.47
CA ALA A 299 -2.47 -15.89 -18.89
C ALA A 299 -3.74 -16.00 -19.71
N ARG A 300 -4.71 -16.80 -19.22
CA ARG A 300 -6.04 -16.90 -19.84
C ARG A 300 -6.78 -15.56 -19.83
N LEU A 301 -6.76 -14.80 -18.74
CA LEU A 301 -7.32 -13.45 -18.70
C LEU A 301 -6.67 -12.54 -19.76
N ALA A 302 -5.35 -12.55 -19.86
CA ALA A 302 -4.62 -11.73 -20.80
C ALA A 302 -4.87 -12.09 -22.27
N GLU A 303 -5.26 -13.33 -22.57
CA GLU A 303 -5.77 -13.74 -23.89
C GLU A 303 -7.16 -13.15 -24.17
N LEU A 304 -8.06 -13.23 -23.19
CA LEU A 304 -9.46 -12.81 -23.33
C LEU A 304 -9.61 -11.28 -23.35
N ALA A 305 -8.91 -10.59 -22.45
CA ALA A 305 -8.96 -9.14 -22.25
C ALA A 305 -7.54 -8.55 -22.10
N PRO A 306 -6.77 -8.42 -23.19
CA PRO A 306 -5.38 -7.96 -23.13
C PRO A 306 -5.27 -6.52 -22.63
N SER A 307 -4.66 -6.31 -21.46
CA SER A 307 -4.47 -5.00 -20.85
C SER A 307 -3.13 -4.90 -20.13
N VAL A 308 -2.68 -3.67 -19.81
CA VAL A 308 -1.47 -3.49 -19.00
C VAL A 308 -1.60 -4.22 -17.66
N ASP A 309 -2.75 -4.09 -17.01
CA ASP A 309 -2.99 -4.64 -15.66
C ASP A 309 -3.02 -6.18 -15.69
N ALA A 310 -3.63 -6.78 -16.72
CA ALA A 310 -3.65 -8.24 -16.90
C ALA A 310 -2.25 -8.82 -17.07
N TYR A 311 -1.40 -8.18 -17.89
CA TYR A 311 -0.03 -8.64 -18.11
C TYR A 311 0.91 -8.35 -16.92
N VAL A 312 0.70 -7.27 -16.16
CA VAL A 312 1.44 -7.04 -14.92
C VAL A 312 1.07 -8.10 -13.87
N SER A 313 -0.22 -8.37 -13.68
CA SER A 313 -0.71 -9.39 -12.74
C SER A 313 -0.20 -10.79 -13.10
N LEU A 314 -0.17 -11.14 -14.39
CA LEU A 314 0.47 -12.35 -14.89
C LEU A 314 1.96 -12.39 -14.53
N GLY A 315 2.70 -11.32 -14.84
CA GLY A 315 4.13 -11.24 -14.55
C GLY A 315 4.46 -11.36 -13.06
N GLU A 316 3.61 -10.80 -12.19
CA GLU A 316 3.73 -10.94 -10.74
C GLU A 316 3.47 -12.38 -10.29
N ALA A 317 2.39 -13.00 -10.76
CA ALA A 317 2.08 -14.39 -10.45
C ALA A 317 3.20 -15.33 -10.92
N ASP A 318 3.73 -15.13 -12.12
CA ASP A 318 4.89 -15.86 -12.64
C ASP A 318 6.15 -15.64 -11.78
N ALA A 319 6.41 -14.40 -11.33
CA ALA A 319 7.55 -14.12 -10.45
C ALA A 319 7.43 -14.89 -9.12
N HIS A 320 6.25 -14.88 -8.49
CA HIS A 320 5.99 -15.63 -7.26
C HIS A 320 6.05 -17.15 -7.48
N ALA A 321 5.60 -17.63 -8.64
CA ALA A 321 5.73 -19.02 -9.06
C ALA A 321 7.15 -19.41 -9.52
N ARG A 322 8.11 -18.46 -9.51
CA ARG A 322 9.49 -18.59 -10.00
C ARG A 322 9.61 -18.94 -11.50
N ARG A 323 8.58 -18.64 -12.30
CA ARG A 323 8.54 -18.76 -13.76
C ARG A 323 9.09 -17.49 -14.42
N PHE A 324 10.35 -17.14 -14.11
CA PHE A 324 10.90 -15.83 -14.48
C PHE A 324 10.97 -15.56 -15.99
N ALA A 325 11.14 -16.60 -16.81
CA ALA A 325 11.14 -16.46 -18.26
C ALA A 325 9.75 -15.99 -18.75
N ASP A 326 8.69 -16.68 -18.32
CA ASP A 326 7.31 -16.38 -18.68
C ASP A 326 6.90 -14.98 -18.17
N GLY A 327 7.19 -14.69 -16.91
CA GLY A 327 6.90 -13.38 -16.34
C GLY A 327 7.63 -12.24 -17.06
N SER A 328 8.85 -12.47 -17.57
CA SER A 328 9.56 -11.47 -18.38
C SER A 328 8.86 -11.18 -19.71
N VAL A 329 8.23 -12.18 -20.33
CA VAL A 329 7.41 -12.01 -21.54
C VAL A 329 6.14 -11.23 -21.20
N ALA A 330 5.47 -11.57 -20.09
CA ALA A 330 4.29 -10.86 -19.62
C ALA A 330 4.59 -9.36 -19.39
N TYR A 331 5.66 -9.02 -18.68
CA TYR A 331 6.05 -7.61 -18.49
C TYR A 331 6.41 -6.91 -19.81
N ALA A 332 7.01 -7.61 -20.77
CA ALA A 332 7.27 -7.02 -22.09
C ALA A 332 5.97 -6.62 -22.82
N GLN A 333 4.92 -7.46 -22.72
CA GLN A 333 3.59 -7.15 -23.24
C GLN A 333 2.95 -5.94 -22.53
N ALA A 334 3.02 -5.90 -21.19
CA ALA A 334 2.55 -4.77 -20.40
C ALA A 334 3.23 -3.45 -20.80
N ILE A 335 4.57 -3.46 -20.90
CA ILE A 335 5.38 -2.30 -21.28
C ILE A 335 5.06 -1.84 -22.70
N GLY A 336 4.92 -2.76 -23.66
CA GLY A 336 4.56 -2.43 -25.04
C GLY A 336 3.23 -1.68 -25.12
N ARG A 337 2.22 -2.17 -24.40
CA ARG A 337 0.88 -1.54 -24.33
C ARG A 337 0.90 -0.20 -23.61
N ALA A 338 1.59 -0.10 -22.48
CA ALA A 338 1.71 1.15 -21.74
C ALA A 338 2.46 2.23 -22.55
N ARG A 339 3.50 1.84 -23.31
CA ARG A 339 4.19 2.74 -24.26
C ARG A 339 3.27 3.23 -25.36
N ALA A 340 2.44 2.35 -25.93
CA ALA A 340 1.46 2.74 -26.95
C ALA A 340 0.43 3.75 -26.38
N ALA A 341 -0.05 3.54 -25.15
CA ALA A 341 -0.95 4.47 -24.47
C ALA A 341 -0.30 5.85 -24.24
N VAL A 342 0.94 5.88 -23.77
CA VAL A 342 1.70 7.14 -23.62
C VAL A 342 1.96 7.80 -24.97
N ALA A 343 2.25 7.04 -26.03
CA ALA A 343 2.43 7.61 -27.37
C ALA A 343 1.15 8.29 -27.88
N ALA A 344 -0.01 7.69 -27.61
CA ALA A 344 -1.31 8.27 -27.94
C ALA A 344 -1.67 9.49 -27.07
N SER A 345 -1.20 9.56 -25.83
CA SER A 345 -1.46 10.68 -24.90
C SER A 345 -0.24 10.99 -24.02
N PRO A 346 0.75 11.76 -24.53
CA PRO A 346 2.06 11.92 -23.89
C PRO A 346 2.07 12.62 -22.53
N LYS A 347 0.98 13.34 -22.18
CA LYS A 347 0.81 14.05 -20.91
C LYS A 347 -0.17 13.35 -19.96
N ASP A 348 -0.73 12.20 -20.34
CA ASP A 348 -1.63 11.45 -19.47
C ASP A 348 -0.84 10.82 -18.31
N ALA A 349 -1.03 11.38 -17.11
CA ALA A 349 -0.40 10.92 -15.89
C ALA A 349 -0.74 9.44 -15.60
N LYS A 350 -1.94 8.96 -15.93
CA LYS A 350 -2.35 7.56 -15.72
C LYS A 350 -1.56 6.64 -16.63
N ALA A 351 -1.39 6.99 -17.91
CA ALA A 351 -0.58 6.21 -18.86
C ALA A 351 0.90 6.18 -18.45
N ILE A 352 1.48 7.33 -18.06
CA ILE A 352 2.87 7.41 -17.58
C ILE A 352 3.05 6.55 -16.32
N ARG A 353 2.12 6.63 -15.37
CA ARG A 353 2.11 5.83 -14.15
C ARG A 353 2.11 4.34 -14.43
N LYS A 354 1.23 3.87 -15.32
CA LYS A 354 1.18 2.45 -15.72
C LYS A 354 2.48 1.97 -16.36
N LEU A 355 3.15 2.83 -17.14
CA LEU A 355 4.44 2.49 -17.74
C LEU A 355 5.56 2.42 -16.70
N ALA A 356 5.63 3.38 -15.78
CA ALA A 356 6.59 3.34 -14.66
C ALA A 356 6.37 2.09 -13.79
N TRP A 357 5.11 1.78 -13.47
CA TRP A 357 4.71 0.59 -12.73
C TRP A 357 5.17 -0.72 -13.40
N ALA A 358 4.92 -0.88 -14.70
CA ALA A 358 5.35 -2.08 -15.43
C ALA A 358 6.87 -2.26 -15.43
N TYR A 359 7.65 -1.16 -15.54
CA TYR A 359 9.11 -1.23 -15.42
C TYR A 359 9.61 -1.57 -14.03
N LEU A 360 8.96 -1.03 -12.99
CA LEU A 360 9.33 -1.30 -11.61
C LEU A 360 9.22 -2.80 -11.31
N TYR A 361 8.08 -3.40 -11.65
CA TYR A 361 7.81 -4.81 -11.41
C TYR A 361 8.65 -5.73 -12.30
N GLN A 362 8.91 -5.35 -13.55
CA GLN A 362 9.89 -6.04 -14.38
C GLN A 362 11.29 -6.04 -13.74
N GLY A 363 11.72 -4.90 -13.18
CA GLY A 363 12.99 -4.79 -12.46
C GLY A 363 13.04 -5.73 -11.25
N ARG A 364 11.94 -5.82 -10.48
CA ARG A 364 11.81 -6.75 -9.35
C ARG A 364 11.87 -8.22 -9.80
N LEU A 365 11.22 -8.58 -10.90
CA LEU A 365 11.32 -9.93 -11.47
C LEU A 365 12.76 -10.26 -11.87
N TYR A 366 13.45 -9.36 -12.57
CA TYR A 366 14.85 -9.60 -12.93
C TYR A 366 15.76 -9.67 -11.71
N ALA A 367 15.45 -8.89 -10.67
CA ALA A 367 16.16 -8.96 -9.40
C ALA A 367 15.99 -10.33 -8.73
N LEU A 368 14.76 -10.85 -8.67
CA LEU A 368 14.46 -12.19 -8.14
C LEU A 368 15.11 -13.31 -8.97
N ALA A 369 15.23 -13.10 -10.28
CA ALA A 369 15.91 -14.01 -11.19
C ALA A 369 17.45 -13.91 -11.15
N GLY A 370 18.01 -12.93 -10.42
CA GLY A 370 19.45 -12.67 -10.35
C GLY A 370 20.04 -11.99 -11.59
N ASP A 371 19.23 -11.48 -12.52
CA ASP A 371 19.68 -10.80 -13.74
C ASP A 371 19.94 -9.32 -13.50
N ARG A 372 21.21 -9.00 -13.23
CA ARG A 372 21.63 -7.68 -12.77
C ARG A 372 21.48 -6.59 -13.81
N ALA A 373 21.91 -6.89 -15.03
CA ALA A 373 21.94 -5.91 -16.10
C ALA A 373 20.51 -5.48 -16.45
N ARG A 374 19.59 -6.46 -16.56
CA ARG A 374 18.20 -6.17 -16.87
C ARG A 374 17.45 -5.53 -15.70
N ALA A 375 17.69 -5.96 -14.46
CA ALA A 375 17.09 -5.32 -13.29
C ALA A 375 17.41 -3.82 -13.21
N ARG A 376 18.71 -3.46 -13.30
CA ARG A 376 19.16 -2.07 -13.29
C ARG A 376 18.57 -1.26 -14.45
N ALA A 377 18.53 -1.84 -15.65
CA ALA A 377 17.95 -1.17 -16.80
C ALA A 377 16.45 -0.86 -16.58
N SER A 378 15.68 -1.80 -16.03
CA SER A 378 14.26 -1.60 -15.74
C SER A 378 14.02 -0.57 -14.62
N PHE A 379 14.81 -0.58 -13.54
CA PHE A 379 14.72 0.46 -12.51
C PHE A 379 15.10 1.86 -13.03
N ALA A 380 16.12 1.95 -13.88
CA ALA A 380 16.48 3.21 -14.54
C ALA A 380 15.33 3.73 -15.43
N GLN A 381 14.64 2.84 -16.16
CA GLN A 381 13.44 3.21 -16.92
C GLN A 381 12.30 3.68 -16.00
N THR A 382 12.08 3.01 -14.87
CA THR A 382 11.10 3.42 -13.87
C THR A 382 11.36 4.87 -13.44
N SER A 383 12.59 5.19 -13.06
CA SER A 383 12.98 6.56 -12.65
C SER A 383 12.80 7.57 -13.79
N ALA A 384 13.19 7.20 -15.01
CA ALA A 384 13.08 8.07 -16.17
C ALA A 384 11.62 8.42 -16.51
N TRP A 385 10.69 7.47 -16.37
CA TRP A 385 9.26 7.70 -16.62
C TRP A 385 8.58 8.41 -15.45
N ALA A 386 8.90 8.04 -14.21
CA ALA A 386 8.41 8.73 -13.01
C ALA A 386 8.74 10.23 -13.05
N SER A 387 9.94 10.59 -13.54
CA SER A 387 10.37 11.99 -13.67
C SER A 387 9.47 12.86 -14.57
N ARG A 388 8.60 12.24 -15.37
CA ARG A 388 7.65 12.92 -16.28
C ARG A 388 6.27 13.11 -15.68
N LEU A 389 5.99 12.53 -14.50
CA LEU A 389 4.75 12.79 -13.78
C LEU A 389 4.74 14.23 -13.25
N PRO A 390 3.57 14.87 -13.10
CA PRO A 390 3.44 16.12 -12.39
C PRO A 390 4.06 16.02 -10.99
N LYS A 391 4.77 17.05 -10.52
CA LYS A 391 5.42 17.01 -9.19
C LYS A 391 4.43 16.90 -8.02
N ASN A 392 3.18 17.31 -8.23
CA ASN A 392 2.08 17.16 -7.28
C ASN A 392 1.35 15.82 -7.41
N ASP A 393 1.75 14.95 -8.35
CA ASP A 393 1.28 13.58 -8.40
C ASP A 393 1.86 12.82 -7.21
N THR A 394 0.99 12.25 -6.37
CA THR A 394 1.38 11.53 -5.16
C THR A 394 2.27 10.31 -5.46
N ARG A 395 2.27 9.79 -6.69
CA ARG A 395 3.10 8.65 -7.10
C ARG A 395 4.45 9.07 -7.69
N TYR A 396 4.70 10.37 -7.91
CA TYR A 396 5.98 10.88 -8.45
C TYR A 396 7.18 10.48 -7.58
N ALA A 397 7.14 10.85 -6.30
CA ALA A 397 8.21 10.58 -5.35
C ALA A 397 8.37 9.07 -5.12
N MET A 398 7.26 8.35 -4.99
CA MET A 398 7.22 6.90 -4.79
C MET A 398 8.02 6.13 -5.83
N TYR A 399 7.73 6.28 -7.13
CA TYR A 399 8.42 5.50 -8.16
C TYR A 399 9.92 5.82 -8.25
N LEU A 400 10.30 7.07 -7.98
CA LEU A 400 11.71 7.46 -7.93
C LEU A 400 12.42 6.77 -6.76
N GLU A 401 11.82 6.82 -5.57
CA GLU A 401 12.36 6.18 -4.36
C GLU A 401 12.49 4.68 -4.53
N GLU A 402 11.42 3.99 -4.93
CA GLU A 402 11.41 2.53 -5.03
C GLU A 402 12.38 2.01 -6.09
N ALA A 403 12.50 2.69 -7.23
CA ALA A 403 13.46 2.29 -8.26
C ALA A 403 14.91 2.40 -7.76
N GLN A 404 15.20 3.44 -6.98
CA GLN A 404 16.53 3.68 -6.42
C GLN A 404 16.85 2.68 -5.31
N GLU A 405 15.90 2.46 -4.39
CA GLU A 405 16.05 1.49 -3.30
C GLU A 405 16.20 0.08 -3.84
N ALA A 406 15.40 -0.31 -4.84
CA ALA A 406 15.50 -1.62 -5.45
C ALA A 406 16.84 -1.83 -6.17
N THR A 407 17.37 -0.79 -6.83
CA THR A 407 18.71 -0.85 -7.44
C THR A 407 19.78 -1.10 -6.38
N VAL A 408 19.69 -0.41 -5.23
CA VAL A 408 20.71 -0.51 -4.18
C VAL A 408 20.61 -1.81 -3.40
N ALA A 409 19.40 -2.20 -2.98
CA ALA A 409 19.15 -3.46 -2.27
C ALA A 409 19.59 -4.65 -3.12
N PHE A 410 19.31 -4.61 -4.42
CA PHE A 410 19.74 -5.63 -5.35
C PHE A 410 21.27 -5.68 -5.50
N ASP A 411 21.93 -4.53 -5.64
CA ASP A 411 23.39 -4.45 -5.69
C ASP A 411 24.03 -4.98 -4.40
N ALA A 412 23.48 -4.63 -3.23
CA ALA A 412 23.93 -5.09 -1.93
C ALA A 412 23.96 -6.61 -1.79
N ALA A 413 22.84 -7.25 -2.12
CA ALA A 413 22.65 -8.70 -2.00
C ALA A 413 23.65 -9.50 -2.88
N HIS A 414 24.11 -8.88 -3.97
CA HIS A 414 24.85 -9.54 -5.03
C HIS A 414 26.35 -9.25 -5.03
N HIS A 415 26.79 -8.34 -4.17
CA HIS A 415 28.19 -7.97 -3.98
C HIS A 415 28.89 -8.78 -2.87
N GLY A 416 28.25 -9.83 -2.35
CA GLY A 416 28.83 -10.71 -1.33
C GLY A 416 29.21 -9.94 -0.05
N GLY A 417 28.45 -8.89 0.28
CA GLY A 417 28.74 -8.02 1.41
C GLY A 417 29.70 -6.85 1.14
N LYS A 418 30.18 -6.65 -0.10
CA LYS A 418 30.94 -5.42 -0.44
C LYS A 418 30.02 -4.19 -0.39
N THR A 419 30.61 -3.06 -0.03
CA THR A 419 29.89 -1.80 0.14
C THR A 419 29.43 -1.24 -1.20
N THR A 420 28.20 -0.75 -1.27
CA THR A 420 27.65 0.02 -2.38
C THR A 420 26.99 1.31 -1.86
N VAL A 421 26.96 2.35 -2.71
CA VAL A 421 26.32 3.63 -2.40
C VAL A 421 25.51 4.14 -3.59
N SER A 422 24.40 4.81 -3.31
CA SER A 422 23.59 5.54 -4.30
C SER A 422 23.14 6.87 -3.72
N LEU A 423 23.10 7.90 -4.57
CA LEU A 423 22.76 9.26 -4.19
C LEU A 423 21.65 9.81 -5.09
N ALA A 424 20.54 10.25 -4.51
CA ALA A 424 19.37 10.74 -5.23
C ALA A 424 18.71 11.93 -4.53
N PRO A 425 17.93 12.79 -5.23
CA PRO A 425 17.24 13.91 -4.59
C PRO A 425 16.36 13.45 -3.41
N TRP A 426 16.36 14.24 -2.34
CA TRP A 426 15.51 13.98 -1.17
C TRP A 426 14.06 14.32 -1.47
N THR A 427 13.19 13.36 -1.19
CA THR A 427 11.74 13.42 -1.41
C THR A 427 10.95 13.31 -0.10
N GLY A 428 11.63 13.16 1.04
CA GLY A 428 11.00 13.15 2.37
C GLY A 428 10.85 14.55 2.98
N PRO A 429 10.21 14.69 4.15
CA PRO A 429 10.21 15.93 4.89
C PRO A 429 11.60 16.21 5.48
N ASP A 430 11.89 17.48 5.72
CA ASP A 430 13.14 17.98 6.27
C ASP A 430 13.45 17.35 7.65
N LEU A 431 14.66 16.79 7.85
CA LEU A 431 15.09 16.36 9.19
C LEU A 431 15.31 17.57 10.13
N PRO A 432 15.16 17.39 11.45
CA PRO A 432 15.45 18.43 12.43
C PRO A 432 16.88 18.99 12.26
N GLY A 433 17.00 20.30 12.03
CA GLY A 433 18.28 20.98 11.82
C GLY A 433 18.63 21.25 10.34
N SER A 434 17.85 20.75 9.38
CA SER A 434 18.08 21.03 7.96
C SER A 434 17.60 22.44 7.58
N ALA A 435 18.45 23.25 6.96
CA ALA A 435 18.11 24.62 6.55
C ALA A 435 17.34 24.64 5.22
N ALA A 436 16.39 25.57 5.05
CA ALA A 436 15.60 25.71 3.82
C ALA A 436 16.43 26.01 2.56
N SER A 437 17.66 26.53 2.73
CA SER A 437 18.63 26.80 1.66
C SER A 437 19.53 25.60 1.31
N THR A 438 19.15 24.40 1.73
CA THR A 438 19.97 23.18 1.62
C THR A 438 19.47 22.28 0.51
N PHE A 439 20.37 21.87 -0.38
CA PHE A 439 20.10 20.79 -1.32
C PHE A 439 20.22 19.46 -0.57
N LYS A 440 19.20 18.61 -0.70
CA LYS A 440 19.11 17.37 0.08
C LYS A 440 19.07 16.18 -0.84
N TYR A 441 19.75 15.13 -0.41
CA TYR A 441 19.85 13.88 -1.12
C TYR A 441 19.61 12.73 -0.15
N ARG A 442 18.96 11.68 -0.63
CA ARG A 442 18.93 10.37 0.00
C ARG A 442 20.19 9.62 -0.44
N LEU A 443 21.03 9.26 0.53
CA LEU A 443 22.16 8.37 0.35
C LEU A 443 21.78 6.98 0.87
N VAL A 444 21.67 5.99 -0.01
CA VAL A 444 21.48 4.59 0.40
C VAL A 444 22.85 3.92 0.37
N VAL A 445 23.24 3.33 1.49
CA VAL A 445 24.48 2.58 1.66
C VAL A 445 24.12 1.14 1.95
N ALA A 446 24.77 0.20 1.27
CA ALA A 446 24.53 -1.20 1.52
C ALA A 446 25.81 -2.03 1.52
N GLY A 447 25.77 -3.22 2.11
CA GLY A 447 26.94 -4.07 2.33
C GLY A 447 26.63 -5.19 3.33
N ALA A 448 27.66 -5.84 3.87
CA ALA A 448 27.46 -6.92 4.85
C ALA A 448 26.73 -6.42 6.12
N PRO A 449 25.75 -7.18 6.65
CA PRO A 449 25.13 -6.91 7.94
C PRO A 449 26.16 -6.65 9.05
N GLY A 450 25.92 -5.64 9.89
CA GLY A 450 26.82 -5.26 10.98
C GLY A 450 28.13 -4.58 10.54
N LYS A 451 28.41 -4.48 9.24
CA LYS A 451 29.63 -3.84 8.74
C LYS A 451 29.61 -2.34 9.03
N THR A 452 30.74 -1.84 9.51
CA THR A 452 31.01 -0.42 9.64
C THR A 452 31.56 0.14 8.33
N VAL A 453 30.92 1.16 7.77
CA VAL A 453 31.27 1.79 6.49
C VAL A 453 31.65 3.25 6.70
N ALA A 454 32.80 3.66 6.18
CA ALA A 454 33.23 5.05 6.17
C ALA A 454 32.65 5.77 4.93
N LEU A 455 32.04 6.92 5.13
CA LEU A 455 31.46 7.75 4.07
C LEU A 455 32.26 9.05 3.95
N ASN A 456 32.65 9.43 2.75
CA ASN A 456 33.39 10.65 2.46
C ASN A 456 32.71 11.44 1.34
N ALA A 457 32.44 12.72 1.56
CA ALA A 457 31.91 13.61 0.54
C ALA A 457 33.04 14.07 -0.39
N THR A 458 32.80 14.06 -1.70
CA THR A 458 33.76 14.40 -2.75
C THR A 458 33.19 15.42 -3.73
N GLY A 459 34.04 16.06 -4.54
CA GLY A 459 33.62 17.00 -5.59
C GLY A 459 33.20 18.40 -5.12
N LEU A 460 33.22 18.68 -3.81
CA LEU A 460 32.76 19.95 -3.24
C LEU A 460 33.77 21.10 -3.46
N PRO A 461 33.33 22.26 -4.00
CA PRO A 461 34.16 23.46 -4.06
C PRO A 461 34.42 24.07 -2.67
N LYS A 462 35.46 24.92 -2.54
CA LYS A 462 35.91 25.58 -1.28
C LYS A 462 34.83 26.31 -0.46
N ARG A 463 33.66 26.60 -1.04
CA ARG A 463 32.55 27.34 -0.41
C ARG A 463 31.30 26.50 -0.20
N TRP A 464 31.39 25.18 -0.34
CA TRP A 464 30.28 24.27 -0.12
C TRP A 464 30.60 23.34 1.04
N ILE A 465 29.57 23.04 1.82
CA ILE A 465 29.61 22.05 2.89
C ILE A 465 28.67 20.94 2.45
N ALA A 466 29.13 19.70 2.52
CA ALA A 466 28.21 18.57 2.54
C ALA A 466 28.23 17.91 3.91
N SER A 467 27.09 17.43 4.37
CA SER A 467 26.98 16.76 5.65
C SER A 467 26.19 15.47 5.53
N PHE A 468 26.62 14.45 6.27
CA PHE A 468 25.89 13.21 6.46
C PHE A 468 25.07 13.34 7.73
N CYS A 469 23.77 13.40 7.58
CA CYS A 469 22.82 13.61 8.64
C CYS A 469 22.20 12.28 9.09
N SER A 470 22.25 12.09 10.41
CA SER A 470 21.51 11.06 11.15
C SER A 470 20.45 11.74 12.01
N ASP A 471 19.67 10.94 12.73
CA ASP A 471 18.65 11.38 13.70
C ASP A 471 19.21 12.26 14.83
N ARG A 472 20.52 12.21 15.10
CA ARG A 472 21.14 12.92 16.24
C ARG A 472 22.18 13.96 15.86
N LEU A 473 22.83 13.80 14.70
CA LEU A 473 23.95 14.65 14.31
C LEU A 473 24.11 14.67 12.79
N CYS A 474 24.41 15.85 12.25
CA CYS A 474 24.98 16.00 10.91
C CYS A 474 26.49 16.14 11.03
N THR A 475 27.23 15.19 10.45
CA THR A 475 28.69 15.24 10.43
C THR A 475 29.15 15.76 9.07
N PRO A 476 29.89 16.89 9.02
CA PRO A 476 30.34 17.48 7.77
C PRO A 476 31.44 16.65 7.13
N PHE A 477 31.40 16.56 5.80
CA PHE A 477 32.38 15.97 4.88
C PHE A 477 32.67 14.47 5.03
N ARG A 478 32.54 13.89 6.21
CA ARG A 478 32.75 12.46 6.43
C ARG A 478 31.97 11.95 7.63
N THR A 479 31.59 10.68 7.59
CA THR A 479 31.01 10.00 8.75
C THR A 479 31.32 8.51 8.71
N THR A 480 30.95 7.80 9.75
CA THR A 480 31.01 6.34 9.79
C THR A 480 29.65 5.81 10.22
N ILE A 481 29.14 4.82 9.49
CA ILE A 481 27.85 4.19 9.78
C ILE A 481 28.01 2.69 9.98
N ALA A 482 27.30 2.12 10.96
CA ALA A 482 27.08 0.68 11.02
C ALA A 482 25.85 0.31 10.18
N LEU A 483 26.00 -0.71 9.33
CA LEU A 483 24.90 -1.31 8.58
C LEU A 483 24.06 -2.21 9.50
N PRO A 484 22.72 -2.12 9.45
CA PRO A 484 21.82 -2.98 10.23
C PRO A 484 21.84 -4.42 9.69
N ASP A 485 21.07 -5.31 10.32
CA ASP A 485 20.99 -6.74 9.93
C ASP A 485 20.47 -6.94 8.50
N SER A 486 19.71 -5.98 7.97
CA SER A 486 19.29 -5.96 6.56
C SER A 486 20.44 -5.68 5.58
N GLY A 487 21.60 -5.23 6.07
CA GLY A 487 22.73 -4.83 5.25
C GLY A 487 22.53 -3.51 4.50
N VAL A 488 21.41 -2.79 4.72
CA VAL A 488 21.06 -1.55 3.99
C VAL A 488 20.76 -0.43 4.99
N LYS A 489 21.35 0.75 4.79
CA LYS A 489 21.12 1.94 5.60
C LYS A 489 20.87 3.16 4.72
N VAL A 490 19.84 3.94 5.05
CA VAL A 490 19.57 5.24 4.42
C VAL A 490 20.14 6.36 5.29
N VAL A 491 20.80 7.32 4.67
CA VAL A 491 21.44 8.49 5.28
C VAL A 491 20.96 9.74 4.55
N GLU A 492 20.55 10.80 5.26
CA GLU A 492 20.32 12.10 4.62
C GLU A 492 21.68 12.74 4.31
N PHE A 493 21.88 13.12 3.06
CA PHE A 493 23.07 13.82 2.62
C PHE A 493 22.70 15.24 2.21
N THR A 494 23.18 16.22 2.95
CA THR A 494 22.87 17.63 2.74
C THR A 494 24.03 18.34 2.09
N VAL A 495 23.74 19.33 1.24
CA VAL A 495 24.73 20.13 0.53
C VAL A 495 24.31 21.59 0.59
N VAL A 496 25.15 22.43 1.18
CA VAL A 496 24.85 23.83 1.50
C VAL A 496 25.98 24.74 1.00
N PRO A 497 25.67 25.83 0.31
CA PRO A 497 26.65 26.87 0.01
C PRO A 497 26.87 27.78 1.24
N ARG A 498 28.13 28.06 1.60
CA ARG A 498 28.50 28.97 2.71
C ARG A 498 28.21 30.45 2.41
N THR A 499 28.05 30.78 1.13
CA THR A 499 27.71 32.10 0.58
C THR A 499 26.90 31.89 -0.70
N PRO A 500 26.05 32.83 -1.14
CA PRO A 500 25.35 32.72 -2.42
C PRO A 500 26.31 32.30 -3.54
N ALA A 501 26.04 31.15 -4.16
CA ALA A 501 26.91 30.53 -5.15
C ALA A 501 26.25 30.63 -6.53
N ALA A 502 26.98 31.13 -7.52
CA ALA A 502 26.48 31.33 -8.88
C ALA A 502 26.40 30.04 -9.72
N THR A 503 27.04 28.96 -9.26
CA THR A 503 27.12 27.69 -10.00
C THR A 503 26.83 26.51 -9.09
N SER A 504 26.06 25.56 -9.60
CA SER A 504 25.77 24.31 -8.89
C SER A 504 26.91 23.31 -9.10
N PRO A 505 27.52 22.75 -8.05
CA PRO A 505 28.62 21.80 -8.19
C PRO A 505 28.13 20.37 -8.46
N PHE A 506 29.04 19.52 -8.93
CA PHE A 506 28.90 18.07 -8.74
C PHE A 506 29.32 17.73 -7.31
N VAL A 507 28.53 16.89 -6.65
CA VAL A 507 28.85 16.37 -5.32
C VAL A 507 28.79 14.86 -5.35
N GLY A 508 29.77 14.21 -4.74
CA GLY A 508 29.85 12.76 -4.64
C GLY A 508 29.96 12.27 -3.21
N VAL A 509 29.73 10.97 -3.05
CA VAL A 509 29.97 10.22 -1.82
C VAL A 509 30.79 8.99 -2.19
N GLU A 510 31.88 8.78 -1.47
CA GLU A 510 32.73 7.60 -1.55
C GLU A 510 32.58 6.75 -0.28
N ALA A 511 32.51 5.43 -0.42
CA ALA A 511 32.40 4.49 0.69
C ALA A 511 33.11 3.17 0.38
N ASP A 512 34.20 2.87 1.09
CA ASP A 512 35.03 1.66 0.91
C ASP A 512 35.36 1.34 -0.57
N GLY A 513 35.64 2.36 -1.38
CA GLY A 513 35.93 2.23 -2.82
C GLY A 513 34.70 2.22 -3.74
N ALA A 514 33.48 2.26 -3.22
CA ALA A 514 32.28 2.58 -3.99
C ALA A 514 32.08 4.09 -4.10
N HIS A 515 31.50 4.57 -5.20
CA HIS A 515 31.28 6.00 -5.44
C HIS A 515 29.92 6.26 -6.09
N ALA A 516 29.25 7.31 -5.64
CA ALA A 516 28.05 7.86 -6.26
C ALA A 516 28.16 9.38 -6.33
N ALA A 517 27.67 10.01 -7.41
CA ALA A 517 27.69 11.46 -7.56
C ALA A 517 26.45 12.00 -8.25
N VAL A 518 26.12 13.25 -7.93
CA VAL A 518 24.97 13.97 -8.44
C VAL A 518 25.34 15.42 -8.74
N GLN A 519 24.73 15.98 -9.78
CA GLN A 519 24.79 17.41 -10.05
C GLN A 519 23.83 18.11 -9.08
N VAL A 520 24.32 19.08 -8.30
CA VAL A 520 23.46 19.87 -7.43
C VAL A 520 22.47 20.66 -8.29
N ARG A 521 21.17 20.61 -7.98
CA ARG A 521 20.10 21.23 -8.78
C ARG A 521 19.11 21.98 -7.91
#